data_AF-A0A933FG44-F1
#
_entry.id   AF-A0A933FG44-F1
#
_cell.length_a   1.000
_cell.length_b   1.000
_cell.length_c   1.000
_cell.angle_alpha   90.00
_cell.angle_beta   90.00
_cell.angle_gamma   90.00
#
_symmetry.space_group_name_H-M   'P 1'
#
loop_
_entity.id
_entity.type
_entity.pdbx_description
1 polymer ?
#
loop_
_entity_poly.entity_id
_entity_poly.type
_entity_poly.pdbx_seq_one_letter_code
_entity_poly.pdbx_strand_id
1 'polypeptide(L)'
;MFTTRLIVSLTEFFLSIGLAIFMVFWSYKSFAQVQTAYDVEGELKKGNVAVAVLLASLMVAASLIMKKSLYPVTSSITIYLTAPGEGAVPLWKLALYCFGHLVLGFMVTIASIELSLRVFERLSTRFDEDEEIARGNTAIAIVMAGVVLVTSSYLQEGVSSLTKALIPRPVLGKVRVVPPALVP
;
A
#
# COMPACT_ATOMS: atom_id res chain seq x y z
N MET A 1 -21.72 23.86 0.20
CA MET A 1 -20.25 24.00 0.33
C MET A 1 -19.73 23.35 1.61
N PHE A 2 -20.15 23.79 2.82
CA PHE A 2 -19.70 23.18 4.09
C PHE A 2 -20.16 21.72 4.27
N THR A 3 -21.44 21.45 4.06
CA THR A 3 -22.03 20.09 4.16
C THR A 3 -21.37 19.08 3.23
N THR A 4 -21.12 19.44 1.97
CA THR A 4 -20.42 18.59 1.00
C THR A 4 -19.00 18.25 1.45
N ARG A 5 -18.25 19.24 1.96
CA ARG A 5 -16.89 19.01 2.49
C ARG A 5 -16.90 18.09 3.71
N LEU A 6 -17.87 18.27 4.60
CA LEU A 6 -18.04 17.43 5.78
C LEU A 6 -18.31 15.97 5.39
N ILE A 7 -19.21 15.74 4.43
CA ILE A 7 -19.52 14.39 3.92
C ILE A 7 -18.29 13.73 3.28
N VAL A 8 -17.52 14.48 2.48
CA VAL A 8 -16.29 13.96 1.85
C VAL A 8 -15.26 13.56 2.90
N SER A 9 -14.97 14.44 3.86
CA SER A 9 -14.00 14.14 4.93
C SER A 9 -14.42 12.97 5.80
N LEU A 10 -15.72 12.85 6.10
CA LEU A 10 -16.24 11.72 6.87
C LEU A 10 -16.12 10.40 6.08
N THR A 11 -16.41 10.44 4.78
CA THR A 11 -16.24 9.29 3.88
C THR A 11 -14.78 8.86 3.80
N GLU A 12 -13.85 9.80 3.64
CA GLU A 12 -12.41 9.54 3.60
C GLU A 12 -11.89 8.96 4.92
N PHE A 13 -12.41 9.45 6.07
CA PHE A 13 -12.07 8.92 7.38
C PHE A 13 -12.46 7.45 7.53
N PHE A 14 -13.73 7.11 7.25
CA PHE A 14 -14.18 5.71 7.34
C PHE A 14 -13.48 4.80 6.34
N LEU A 15 -13.23 5.29 5.12
CA LEU A 15 -12.44 4.56 4.12
C LEU A 15 -11.02 4.30 4.62
N SER A 16 -10.39 5.28 5.26
CA SER A 16 -9.03 5.14 5.81
C SER A 16 -8.97 4.09 6.92
N ILE A 17 -9.98 4.04 7.80
CA ILE A 17 -10.09 2.99 8.82
C ILE A 17 -10.21 1.62 8.17
N GLY A 18 -11.12 1.47 7.20
CA GLY A 18 -11.32 0.20 6.49
C GLY A 18 -10.06 -0.27 5.78
N LEU A 19 -9.35 0.66 5.11
CA LEU A 19 -8.09 0.38 4.44
C LEU A 19 -6.96 0.03 5.41
N ALA A 20 -6.89 0.69 6.57
CA ALA A 20 -5.89 0.37 7.58
C ALA A 20 -6.09 -1.05 8.11
N ILE A 21 -7.31 -1.43 8.48
CA ILE A 21 -7.64 -2.78 8.95
C ILE A 21 -7.33 -3.81 7.86
N PHE A 22 -7.75 -3.53 6.62
CA PHE A 22 -7.45 -4.37 5.46
C PHE A 22 -5.94 -4.58 5.31
N MET A 23 -5.16 -3.50 5.32
CA MET A 23 -3.70 -3.57 5.15
C MET A 23 -3.03 -4.36 6.25
N VAL A 24 -3.39 -4.13 7.52
CA VAL A 24 -2.81 -4.84 8.66
C VAL A 24 -3.08 -6.34 8.53
N PHE A 25 -4.33 -6.75 8.29
CA PHE A 25 -4.66 -8.17 8.20
C PHE A 25 -4.04 -8.83 6.96
N TRP A 26 -4.16 -8.21 5.79
CA TRP A 26 -3.66 -8.81 4.55
C TRP A 26 -2.13 -8.84 4.49
N SER A 27 -1.44 -7.84 5.04
CA SER A 27 0.03 -7.85 5.13
C SER A 27 0.53 -8.97 6.04
N TYR A 28 -0.05 -9.12 7.24
CA TYR A 28 0.26 -10.23 8.14
C TYR A 28 0.15 -11.57 7.42
N LYS A 29 -1.00 -11.82 6.78
CA LYS A 29 -1.25 -13.08 6.07
C LYS A 29 -0.30 -13.28 4.90
N SER A 30 0.00 -12.21 4.16
CA SER A 30 0.90 -12.30 2.99
C SER A 30 2.32 -12.63 3.42
N PHE A 31 2.87 -11.94 4.43
CA PHE A 31 4.23 -12.23 4.90
C PHE A 31 4.33 -13.61 5.55
N ALA A 32 3.32 -14.05 6.31
CA ALA A 32 3.28 -15.40 6.85
C ALA A 32 3.22 -16.50 5.77
N GLN A 33 2.66 -16.21 4.59
CA GLN A 33 2.56 -17.16 3.48
C GLN A 33 3.74 -17.10 2.50
N VAL A 34 4.33 -15.92 2.31
CA VAL A 34 5.44 -15.72 1.38
C VAL A 34 6.75 -16.20 1.98
N GLN A 35 6.92 -16.09 3.30
CA GLN A 35 8.11 -16.58 3.97
C GLN A 35 8.09 -18.11 4.04
N THR A 36 8.86 -18.75 3.17
CA THR A 36 8.95 -20.22 3.08
C THR A 36 10.11 -20.81 3.86
N ALA A 37 11.03 -19.99 4.37
CA ALA A 37 12.23 -20.46 5.07
C ALA A 37 11.92 -21.07 6.46
N TYR A 38 10.89 -20.56 7.15
CA TYR A 38 10.46 -21.06 8.46
C TYR A 38 8.96 -20.80 8.68
N ASP A 39 8.36 -21.52 9.64
CA ASP A 39 6.95 -21.35 10.01
C ASP A 39 6.76 -20.11 10.90
N VAL A 40 6.37 -18.99 10.29
CA VAL A 40 6.14 -17.71 10.98
C VAL A 40 5.11 -17.85 12.11
N GLU A 41 3.99 -18.53 11.87
CA GLU A 41 2.94 -18.66 12.89
C GLU A 41 3.36 -19.60 14.01
N GLY A 42 4.04 -20.69 13.68
CA GLY A 42 4.62 -21.60 14.65
C GLY A 42 5.63 -20.91 15.56
N GLU A 43 6.54 -20.12 14.99
CA GLU A 43 7.55 -19.37 15.74
C GLU A 43 6.94 -18.28 16.64
N LEU A 44 5.91 -17.57 16.16
CA LEU A 44 5.17 -16.63 16.99
C LEU A 44 4.48 -17.31 18.18
N LYS A 45 3.87 -18.49 17.98
CA LYS A 45 3.24 -19.26 19.06
C LYS A 45 4.25 -19.76 20.09
N LYS A 46 5.50 -20.02 19.68
CA LYS A 46 6.60 -20.36 20.59
C LYS A 46 7.16 -19.16 21.36
N GLY A 47 6.73 -17.94 21.03
CA GLY A 47 7.21 -16.71 21.66
C GLY A 47 8.53 -16.20 21.07
N ASN A 48 8.85 -16.55 19.82
CA ASN A 48 10.04 -16.06 19.15
C ASN A 48 9.94 -14.54 18.88
N VAL A 49 10.64 -13.76 19.70
CA VAL A 49 10.65 -12.29 19.62
C VAL A 49 11.28 -11.79 18.32
N ALA A 50 12.27 -12.51 17.77
CA ALA A 50 12.92 -12.12 16.52
C ALA A 50 11.94 -12.11 15.35
N VAL A 51 11.14 -13.19 15.22
CA VAL A 51 10.08 -13.28 14.21
C VAL A 51 9.02 -12.18 14.42
N ALA A 52 8.63 -11.91 15.66
CA ALA A 52 7.67 -10.85 15.96
C ALA A 52 8.17 -9.45 15.56
N VAL A 53 9.44 -9.14 15.84
CA VAL A 53 10.06 -7.85 15.47
C VAL A 53 10.11 -7.69 13.95
N LEU A 54 10.59 -8.71 13.23
CA LEU A 54 10.66 -8.65 11.77
C LEU A 54 9.26 -8.50 11.17
N LEU A 55 8.30 -9.33 11.57
CA LEU A 55 6.94 -9.29 11.03
C LEU A 55 6.26 -7.94 11.30
N ALA A 56 6.40 -7.40 12.51
CA ALA A 56 5.86 -6.08 12.85
C ALA A 56 6.47 -4.97 11.95
N SER A 57 7.77 -5.03 11.70
CA SER A 57 8.45 -4.06 10.83
C SER A 57 7.99 -4.17 9.37
N LEU A 58 7.77 -5.39 8.87
CA LEU A 58 7.25 -5.65 7.52
C LEU A 58 5.83 -5.10 7.36
N MET A 59 4.97 -5.28 8.37
CA MET A 59 3.61 -4.73 8.37
C MET A 59 3.62 -3.19 8.35
N VAL A 60 4.50 -2.56 9.14
CA VAL A 60 4.68 -1.10 9.16
C VAL A 60 5.19 -0.61 7.80
N ALA A 61 6.21 -1.25 7.25
CA ALA A 61 6.78 -0.91 5.95
C ALA A 61 5.77 -1.02 4.82
N ALA A 62 5.00 -2.11 4.77
CA ALA A 62 3.93 -2.29 3.79
C ALA A 62 2.88 -1.18 3.89
N SER A 63 2.52 -0.79 5.12
CA SER A 63 1.57 0.31 5.36
C SER A 63 2.11 1.66 4.88
N LEU A 64 3.40 1.93 5.12
CA LEU A 64 4.06 3.17 4.69
C LEU A 64 4.09 3.29 3.16
N ILE A 65 4.47 2.23 2.45
CA ILE A 65 4.47 2.20 0.99
C ILE A 65 3.05 2.37 0.46
N MET A 66 2.10 1.60 1.00
CA MET A 66 0.72 1.61 0.52
C MET A 66 0.05 2.97 0.70
N LYS A 67 0.37 3.73 1.75
CA LYS A 67 -0.22 5.05 1.99
C LYS A 67 -0.12 5.98 0.77
N LYS A 68 0.97 5.92 0.00
CA LYS A 68 1.13 6.69 -1.24
C LYS A 68 0.37 6.09 -2.44
N SER A 69 0.11 4.78 -2.41
CA SER A 69 -0.75 4.09 -3.38
C SER A 69 -2.25 4.34 -3.14
N LEU A 70 -2.66 4.80 -1.95
CA LEU A 70 -4.06 5.11 -1.67
C LEU A 70 -4.53 6.46 -2.25
N TYR A 71 -3.60 7.37 -2.55
CA TYR A 71 -3.93 8.72 -3.01
C TYR A 71 -4.85 8.76 -4.25
N PRO A 72 -4.64 7.93 -5.30
CA PRO A 72 -5.55 7.90 -6.45
C PRO A 72 -6.97 7.45 -6.10
N VAL A 73 -7.13 6.60 -5.09
CA VAL A 73 -8.44 6.12 -4.60
C VAL A 73 -9.18 7.26 -3.90
N THR A 74 -8.55 7.92 -2.92
CA THR A 74 -9.17 9.01 -2.17
C THR A 74 -9.45 10.23 -3.06
N SER A 75 -8.55 10.52 -4.01
CA SER A 75 -8.74 11.57 -5.01
C SER A 75 -9.93 11.29 -5.93
N SER A 76 -10.08 10.06 -6.43
CA SER A 76 -11.20 9.70 -7.32
C SER A 76 -12.55 9.80 -6.62
N ILE A 77 -12.63 9.39 -5.36
CA ILE A 77 -13.86 9.49 -4.54
C ILE A 77 -14.19 10.97 -4.27
N THR A 78 -13.18 11.77 -3.91
CA THR A 78 -13.36 13.21 -3.68
C THR A 78 -13.90 13.90 -4.94
N ILE A 79 -13.33 13.62 -6.12
CA ILE A 79 -13.80 14.21 -7.39
C ILE A 79 -15.25 13.79 -7.67
N TYR A 80 -15.57 12.51 -7.47
CA TYR A 80 -16.93 11.99 -7.68
C TYR A 80 -17.98 12.69 -6.79
N LEU A 81 -17.64 12.97 -5.53
CA LEU A 81 -18.54 13.61 -4.57
C LEU A 81 -18.65 15.14 -4.72
N THR A 82 -17.60 15.79 -5.25
CA THR A 82 -17.53 17.27 -5.32
C THR A 82 -17.92 17.85 -6.68
N ALA A 83 -17.76 17.09 -7.76
CA ALA A 83 -18.10 17.51 -9.11
C ALA A 83 -19.12 16.54 -9.76
N PRO A 84 -20.39 16.55 -9.34
CA PRO A 84 -21.46 15.78 -9.97
C PRO A 84 -21.82 16.41 -11.33
N GLY A 85 -20.94 16.28 -12.33
CA GLY A 85 -21.19 16.68 -13.71
C GLY A 85 -21.82 15.53 -14.52
N GLU A 86 -22.60 15.87 -15.54
CA GLU A 86 -23.41 15.00 -16.44
C GLU A 86 -22.64 13.92 -17.25
N GLY A 87 -21.39 13.62 -16.89
CA GLY A 87 -20.57 12.53 -17.41
C GLY A 87 -20.06 11.58 -16.31
N ALA A 88 -20.77 11.51 -15.18
CA ALA A 88 -20.38 10.70 -14.04
C ALA A 88 -20.15 9.24 -14.46
N VAL A 89 -18.92 8.76 -14.27
CA VAL A 89 -18.64 7.32 -14.36
C VAL A 89 -19.59 6.58 -13.43
N PRO A 90 -20.26 5.51 -13.90
CA PRO A 90 -21.19 4.76 -13.06
C PRO A 90 -20.47 4.22 -11.82
N LEU A 91 -21.18 4.19 -10.69
CA LEU A 91 -20.62 3.86 -9.37
C LEU A 91 -19.83 2.54 -9.38
N TRP A 92 -20.31 1.54 -10.11
CA TRP A 92 -19.63 0.25 -10.23
C TRP A 92 -18.26 0.34 -10.94
N LYS A 93 -18.09 1.23 -11.94
CA LYS A 93 -16.79 1.43 -12.61
C LYS A 93 -15.81 2.13 -11.67
N LEU A 94 -16.29 3.09 -10.88
CA LEU A 94 -15.47 3.73 -9.86
C LEU A 94 -15.04 2.72 -8.79
N ALA A 95 -15.96 1.89 -8.30
CA ALA A 95 -15.66 0.84 -7.34
C ALA A 95 -14.63 -0.16 -7.89
N LEU A 96 -14.79 -0.60 -9.15
CA LEU A 96 -13.85 -1.49 -9.82
C LEU A 96 -12.46 -0.85 -9.99
N TYR A 97 -12.41 0.43 -10.36
CA TYR A 97 -11.16 1.19 -10.47
C TYR A 97 -10.43 1.28 -9.12
N CYS A 98 -11.16 1.67 -8.06
CA CYS A 98 -10.60 1.76 -6.71
C CYS A 98 -10.10 0.40 -6.23
N PHE A 99 -10.91 -0.65 -6.40
CA PHE A 99 -10.54 -2.01 -6.01
C PHE A 99 -9.30 -2.50 -6.77
N GLY A 100 -9.25 -2.31 -8.09
CA GLY A 100 -8.08 -2.65 -8.89
C GLY A 100 -6.81 -1.92 -8.44
N HIS A 101 -6.93 -0.64 -8.09
CA HIS A 101 -5.81 0.16 -7.59
C HIS A 101 -5.31 -0.30 -6.22
N LEU A 102 -6.21 -0.71 -5.34
CA LEU A 102 -5.87 -1.28 -4.04
C LEU A 102 -5.18 -2.63 -4.18
N VAL A 103 -5.75 -3.54 -4.98
CA VAL A 103 -5.16 -4.88 -5.17
C VAL A 103 -3.79 -4.78 -5.82
N LEU A 104 -3.66 -4.01 -6.90
CA LEU A 104 -2.39 -3.84 -7.59
C LEU A 104 -1.35 -3.13 -6.70
N GLY A 105 -1.74 -2.06 -6.02
CA GLY A 105 -0.87 -1.36 -5.08
C GLY A 105 -0.37 -2.26 -3.95
N PHE A 106 -1.24 -3.12 -3.43
CA PHE A 106 -0.88 -4.11 -2.42
C PHE A 106 0.12 -5.14 -2.95
N MET A 107 -0.16 -5.74 -4.12
CA MET A 107 0.73 -6.74 -4.74
C MET A 107 2.11 -6.16 -5.04
N VAL A 108 2.17 -4.95 -5.61
CA VAL A 108 3.44 -4.25 -5.87
C VAL A 108 4.17 -3.96 -4.57
N THR A 109 3.46 -3.58 -3.51
CA THR A 109 4.06 -3.32 -2.18
C THR A 109 4.73 -4.56 -1.60
N ILE A 110 4.00 -5.69 -1.54
CA ILE A 110 4.55 -6.95 -1.02
C ILE A 110 5.75 -7.39 -1.87
N ALA A 111 5.60 -7.40 -3.20
CA ALA A 111 6.69 -7.78 -4.10
C ALA A 111 7.94 -6.90 -3.96
N SER A 112 7.76 -5.60 -3.70
CA SER A 112 8.89 -4.67 -3.54
C SER A 112 9.63 -4.90 -2.23
N ILE A 113 8.93 -5.22 -1.15
CA ILE A 113 9.54 -5.55 0.15
C ILE A 113 10.33 -6.85 0.04
N GLU A 114 9.73 -7.89 -0.53
CA GLU A 114 10.38 -9.19 -0.76
C GLU A 114 11.63 -9.06 -1.63
N LEU A 115 11.53 -8.30 -2.73
CA LEU A 115 12.67 -8.03 -3.59
C LEU A 115 13.78 -7.30 -2.82
N SER A 116 13.42 -6.34 -1.97
CA SER A 116 14.39 -5.60 -1.16
C SER A 116 15.13 -6.49 -0.17
N LEU A 117 14.42 -7.39 0.52
CA LEU A 117 15.01 -8.36 1.44
C LEU A 117 15.98 -9.30 0.72
N ARG A 118 15.55 -9.91 -0.38
CA ARG A 118 16.39 -10.82 -1.18
C ARG A 118 17.63 -10.16 -1.75
N VAL A 119 17.50 -8.90 -2.18
CA VAL A 119 18.66 -8.12 -2.65
C VAL A 119 19.61 -7.85 -1.49
N PHE A 120 19.10 -7.54 -0.30
CA PHE A 120 19.94 -7.33 0.88
C PHE A 120 20.67 -8.61 1.30
N GLU A 121 19.97 -9.73 1.45
CA GLU A 121 20.56 -11.05 1.79
C GLU A 121 21.67 -11.45 0.81
N ARG A 122 21.44 -11.22 -0.49
CA ARG A 122 22.44 -11.50 -1.53
C ARG A 122 23.70 -10.65 -1.37
N LEU A 123 23.59 -9.44 -0.83
CA LEU A 123 24.71 -8.53 -0.59
C LEU A 123 25.38 -8.74 0.78
N SER A 124 24.65 -9.22 1.79
CA SER A 124 25.15 -9.38 3.16
C SER A 124 25.98 -10.65 3.37
N THR A 125 25.70 -11.75 2.63
CA THR A 125 26.44 -13.04 2.46
C THR A 125 27.24 -13.63 3.65
N ARG A 126 27.08 -13.16 4.88
CA ARG A 126 27.92 -13.55 6.03
C ARG A 126 27.31 -14.65 6.88
N PHE A 127 25.98 -14.73 6.94
CA PHE A 127 25.19 -15.71 7.67
C PHE A 127 23.79 -15.76 7.06
N ASP A 128 23.06 -16.85 7.31
CA ASP A 128 21.67 -17.01 6.87
C ASP A 128 20.74 -16.25 7.83
N GLU A 129 20.24 -15.09 7.39
CA GLU A 129 19.37 -14.25 8.22
C GLU A 129 18.07 -14.94 8.61
N ASP A 130 17.51 -15.76 7.71
CA ASP A 130 16.25 -16.47 7.94
C ASP A 130 16.43 -17.56 9.00
N GLU A 131 17.51 -18.34 8.92
CA GLU A 131 17.83 -19.36 9.90
C GLU A 131 18.09 -18.73 11.29
N GLU A 132 18.82 -17.62 11.34
CA GLU A 132 19.10 -16.93 12.59
C GLU A 132 17.84 -16.35 13.25
N ILE A 133 16.92 -15.80 12.46
CA ILE A 133 15.63 -15.32 12.96
C ILE A 133 14.76 -16.48 13.44
N ALA A 134 14.75 -17.60 12.72
CA ALA A 134 14.06 -18.82 13.16
C ALA A 134 14.61 -19.37 14.48
N ARG A 135 15.91 -19.21 14.74
CA ARG A 135 16.55 -19.56 16.03
C ARG A 135 16.30 -18.55 17.16
N GLY A 136 15.60 -17.45 16.87
CA GLY A 136 15.26 -16.43 17.86
C GLY A 136 16.28 -15.32 18.02
N ASN A 137 17.18 -15.14 17.05
CA ASN A 137 18.18 -14.07 17.10
C ASN A 137 17.54 -12.69 16.89
N THR A 138 17.19 -12.05 18.00
CA THR A 138 16.50 -10.76 18.00
C THR A 138 17.40 -9.63 17.48
N ALA A 139 18.73 -9.74 17.63
CA ALA A 139 19.66 -8.74 17.11
C ALA A 139 19.61 -8.69 15.57
N ILE A 140 19.61 -9.85 14.91
CA ILE A 140 19.49 -9.95 13.46
C ILE A 140 18.12 -9.46 13.00
N ALA A 141 17.05 -9.83 13.70
CA ALA A 141 15.72 -9.31 13.38
C ALA A 141 15.61 -7.77 13.48
N ILE A 142 16.26 -7.13 14.46
CA ILE A 142 16.30 -5.67 14.57
C ILE A 142 17.05 -5.05 13.40
N VAL A 143 18.17 -5.64 12.98
CA VAL A 143 18.92 -5.18 11.79
C VAL A 143 18.04 -5.28 10.55
N MET A 144 17.39 -6.42 10.33
CA MET A 144 16.50 -6.64 9.20
C MET A 144 15.29 -5.71 9.24
N ALA A 145 14.71 -5.47 10.41
CA ALA A 145 13.66 -4.47 10.59
C ALA A 145 14.12 -3.07 10.17
N GLY A 146 15.34 -2.68 10.54
CA GLY A 146 15.95 -1.42 10.09
C GLY A 146 16.08 -1.34 8.57
N VAL A 147 16.58 -2.41 7.94
CA VAL A 147 16.71 -2.50 6.47
C VAL A 147 15.35 -2.33 5.79
N VAL A 148 14.34 -3.06 6.24
CA VAL A 148 12.98 -3.01 5.67
C VAL A 148 12.39 -1.61 5.83
N LEU A 149 12.49 -0.99 7.01
CA LEU A 149 11.94 0.34 7.25
C LEU A 149 12.63 1.40 6.39
N VAL A 150 13.96 1.37 6.32
CA VAL A 150 14.74 2.30 5.49
C VAL A 150 14.38 2.13 4.02
N THR A 151 14.45 0.91 3.48
CA THR A 151 14.15 0.63 2.07
C THR A 151 12.71 0.99 1.72
N SER A 152 11.75 0.71 2.61
CA SER A 152 10.35 1.09 2.42
C SER A 152 10.16 2.59 2.24
N SER A 153 10.96 3.42 2.92
CA SER A 153 10.89 4.88 2.80
C SER A 153 11.24 5.38 1.40
N TYR A 154 12.20 4.73 0.74
CA TYR A 154 12.58 5.03 -0.65
C TYR A 154 11.59 4.43 -1.65
N LEU A 155 11.05 3.25 -1.37
CA LEU A 155 10.14 2.55 -2.28
C LEU A 155 8.76 3.22 -2.43
N GLN A 156 8.32 4.04 -1.47
CA GLN A 156 6.97 4.63 -1.50
C GLN A 156 6.67 5.39 -2.81
N GLU A 157 7.66 6.16 -3.30
CA GLU A 157 7.52 6.95 -4.53
C GLU A 157 7.58 6.08 -5.79
N GLY A 158 8.48 5.10 -5.80
CA GLY A 158 8.61 4.13 -6.89
C GLY A 158 7.33 3.32 -7.08
N VAL A 159 6.77 2.78 -5.99
CA VAL A 159 5.50 2.03 -6.01
C VAL A 159 4.34 2.93 -6.45
N SER A 160 4.23 4.15 -5.91
CA SER A 160 3.16 5.08 -6.33
C SER A 160 3.21 5.40 -7.83
N SER A 161 4.41 5.59 -8.37
CA SER A 161 4.61 5.89 -9.79
C SER A 161 4.24 4.69 -10.67
N LEU A 162 4.65 3.49 -10.27
CA LEU A 162 4.33 2.26 -10.98
C LEU A 162 2.81 1.97 -10.98
N THR A 163 2.15 2.07 -9.83
CA THR A 163 0.69 1.83 -9.73
C THR A 163 -0.10 2.84 -10.58
N LYS A 164 0.34 4.10 -10.65
CA LYS A 164 -0.31 5.12 -11.52
C LYS A 164 -0.10 4.84 -13.01
N ALA A 165 1.06 4.33 -13.40
CA ALA A 165 1.34 3.97 -14.79
C ALA A 165 0.52 2.76 -15.23
N LEU A 166 0.34 1.77 -14.34
CA LEU A 166 -0.40 0.54 -14.63
C LEU A 166 -1.92 0.73 -14.62
N ILE A 167 -2.44 1.74 -13.93
CA ILE A 167 -3.87 2.01 -13.81
C ILE A 167 -4.16 3.43 -14.30
N PRO A 168 -4.46 3.60 -15.60
CA PRO A 168 -4.78 4.89 -16.18
C PRO A 168 -6.01 5.51 -15.52
N ARG A 169 -5.94 6.80 -15.21
CA ARG A 169 -7.07 7.52 -14.59
C ARG A 169 -8.29 7.49 -15.52
N PRO A 170 -9.49 7.22 -15.00
CA PRO A 170 -10.71 7.42 -15.76
C PRO A 170 -10.84 8.90 -16.13
N VAL A 171 -11.34 9.19 -17.34
CA VAL A 171 -11.63 10.56 -17.77
C VAL A 171 -12.84 11.05 -16.99
N LEU A 172 -12.59 11.75 -15.88
CA LEU A 172 -13.63 12.36 -15.04
C LEU A 172 -13.94 13.76 -15.61
N GLY A 173 -14.88 13.80 -16.55
CA GLY A 173 -15.40 15.04 -17.15
C GLY A 173 -14.78 15.37 -18.50
N LYS A 174 -15.64 15.67 -19.48
CA LYS A 174 -15.23 16.33 -20.73
C LYS A 174 -15.03 17.82 -20.40
N VAL A 175 -13.80 18.31 -20.41
CA VAL A 175 -13.56 19.76 -20.43
C VAL A 175 -14.08 20.26 -21.78
N ARG A 176 -15.31 20.78 -21.80
CA ARG A 176 -15.82 21.52 -22.97
C ARG A 176 -15.07 22.85 -22.97
N VAL A 177 -13.99 22.92 -23.74
CA VAL A 177 -13.36 24.20 -24.05
C VAL A 177 -14.39 24.99 -24.85
N VAL A 178 -15.07 25.94 -24.20
CA VAL A 178 -15.87 26.93 -24.90
C VAL A 178 -14.86 27.90 -25.51
N PRO A 179 -14.69 27.93 -26.84
CA PRO A 179 -13.83 28.94 -27.46
C PRO A 179 -14.36 30.32 -27.06
N PRO A 180 -13.49 31.30 -26.78
CA PRO A 180 -13.94 32.65 -26.47
C PRO A 180 -14.82 33.10 -27.62
N ALA A 181 -16.08 33.42 -27.31
CA ALA A 181 -16.99 33.98 -28.28
C ALA A 181 -16.32 35.20 -28.90
N LEU A 182 -16.19 35.20 -30.22
CA LEU A 182 -15.95 36.42 -30.98
C LEU A 182 -17.12 37.35 -30.65
N VAL A 183 -16.90 38.25 -29.70
CA VAL A 183 -17.82 39.34 -29.40
C VAL A 183 -17.82 40.24 -30.64
N PRO A 184 -18.99 40.47 -31.29
CA PRO A 184 -19.08 41.36 -32.44
C PRO A 184 -18.80 42.82 -32.08
#